data_AF-A0A2M8NTM3-F1
#
_entry.id   AF-A0A2M8NTM3-F1
#
_cell.length_a   1.000
_cell.length_b   1.000
_cell.length_c   1.000
_cell.angle_alpha   90.00
_cell.angle_beta   90.00
_cell.angle_gamma   90.00
#
_symmetry.space_group_name_H-M   'P 1'
#
loop_
_entity.id
_entity.type
_entity.pdbx_description
1 polymer ?
#
loop_
_entity_poly.entity_id
_entity_poly.type
_entity_poly.pdbx_seq_one_letter_code
_entity_poly.pdbx_strand_id
1 'polypeptide(L)'
;MRRFIFSLISSLALFFGLSVAIMPAQAQARVRAVVTVEFANVRIIPAIGADVLGSVPAGFVVEANARSPENEWLRFDYLGEEGWIGVPILTILEGNIADLPVADPRSIPYGGFESPRAGTTSATSTITARLTSGLRLRAGPSTAYPELTSVPYNTVVPVFGRSPGAGWMQIAYQGTLGWVTARWLAFTTAVTFDQLPIGGIVAESLPISQATANDYIALLRLMRARVDLAQPSLDRIRTMWADASLEGRASCPEYPPRPSDIAIATPLLAAYYNRLEPLRILFNDAMFNVRRAIDLYIEVCNQPGTRNLVGQGTVIGALETVALADRQFAELRLRLDELIPGDLVVGDGECLFTYNAQSQVLPIITVGQRVDDYFNARERRYATGYCIDLVEGQVIIVETAQQRNSNIIHQVSVSPFNNPTNFLALSRGTSGNRLLRVGPIRITQTGRYLIVLSNDGFPSDGYLLGNFVMLVSNATTTGGGNLAIDPVTGDVILQVVIPTGPTPISPIGTVAPAVCPSLSFTCEQLASCEQAQACLAAGNFSLDADSDGVPCEGTRCPAFP
;
A
#
# COMPACT_ATOMS: atom_id res chain seq x y z
N MET A 1 10.36 -0.43 -72.26
CA MET A 1 9.38 0.64 -72.57
C MET A 1 8.19 0.52 -71.62
N ARG A 2 7.69 1.68 -71.20
CA ARG A 2 6.48 2.00 -70.44
C ARG A 2 5.35 0.94 -70.36
N ARG A 3 4.86 0.80 -69.12
CA ARG A 3 3.45 0.91 -68.62
C ARG A 3 2.37 0.06 -69.28
N PHE A 4 1.60 -0.70 -68.48
CA PHE A 4 0.13 -0.53 -68.39
C PHE A 4 -0.40 -1.04 -67.03
N ILE A 5 -1.32 -0.25 -66.49
CA ILE A 5 -2.12 -0.43 -65.26
C ILE A 5 -3.38 -1.25 -65.61
N PHE A 6 -3.87 -2.15 -64.74
CA PHE A 6 -5.26 -2.15 -64.23
C PHE A 6 -5.52 -3.27 -63.20
N SER A 7 -6.28 -2.87 -62.17
CA SER A 7 -6.72 -3.55 -60.95
C SER A 7 -7.86 -4.56 -61.19
N LEU A 8 -8.00 -5.63 -60.37
CA LEU A 8 -9.17 -5.86 -59.47
C LEU A 8 -9.10 -7.21 -58.69
N ILE A 9 -8.88 -7.11 -57.37
CA ILE A 9 -9.68 -7.63 -56.22
C ILE A 9 -10.02 -9.14 -56.08
N SER A 10 -9.44 -9.69 -54.99
CA SER A 10 -10.03 -10.53 -53.92
C SER A 10 -10.35 -12.01 -54.17
N SER A 11 -9.61 -12.90 -53.50
CA SER A 11 -9.96 -13.44 -52.16
C SER A 11 -9.12 -14.70 -51.91
N LEU A 12 -8.10 -14.56 -51.07
CA LEU A 12 -7.15 -15.59 -50.69
C LEU A 12 -7.62 -16.26 -49.39
N ALA A 13 -7.93 -17.56 -49.44
CA ALA A 13 -8.06 -18.41 -48.25
C ALA A 13 -7.04 -19.56 -48.36
N LEU A 14 -5.93 -19.40 -47.64
CA LEU A 14 -4.80 -20.32 -47.58
C LEU A 14 -5.15 -21.50 -46.65
N PHE A 15 -5.14 -22.72 -47.19
CA PHE A 15 -5.05 -23.95 -46.39
C PHE A 15 -3.58 -24.14 -45.97
N PHE A 16 -3.26 -23.89 -44.70
CA PHE A 16 -1.93 -24.16 -44.14
C PHE A 16 -1.83 -25.61 -43.66
N GLY A 17 -0.87 -26.34 -44.22
CA GLY A 17 -0.56 -27.73 -43.88
C GLY A 17 -0.04 -27.89 -42.46
N LEU A 18 -0.51 -28.95 -41.79
CA LEU A 18 -0.14 -29.34 -40.44
C LEU A 18 1.20 -30.09 -40.49
N SER A 19 2.30 -29.43 -40.15
CA SER A 19 3.59 -30.09 -39.87
C SER A 19 3.61 -30.51 -38.40
N VAL A 20 3.40 -31.80 -38.13
CA VAL A 20 3.58 -32.37 -36.78
C VAL A 20 5.08 -32.46 -36.51
N ALA A 21 5.60 -31.52 -35.73
CA ALA A 21 6.93 -31.62 -35.15
C ALA A 21 6.90 -32.68 -34.04
N ILE A 22 7.44 -33.87 -34.34
CA ILE A 22 7.78 -34.84 -33.30
C ILE A 22 9.01 -34.29 -32.60
N MET A 23 8.81 -33.63 -31.45
CA MET A 23 9.92 -33.21 -30.61
C MET A 23 10.63 -34.46 -30.07
N PRO A 24 11.97 -34.50 -30.07
CA PRO A 24 12.70 -35.61 -29.47
C PRO A 24 12.43 -35.58 -27.96
N ALA A 25 12.02 -36.71 -27.39
CA ALA A 25 12.05 -36.89 -25.95
C ALA A 25 13.50 -36.70 -25.50
N GLN A 26 13.80 -35.62 -24.78
CA GLN A 26 15.11 -35.45 -24.18
C GLN A 26 15.39 -36.67 -23.31
N ALA A 27 16.42 -37.44 -23.68
CA ALA A 27 16.90 -38.53 -22.85
C ALA A 27 17.30 -37.90 -21.51
N GLN A 28 16.51 -38.15 -20.46
CA GLN A 28 16.85 -37.70 -19.11
C GLN A 28 18.24 -38.24 -18.78
N ALA A 29 19.13 -37.34 -18.36
CA ALA A 29 20.45 -37.71 -17.89
C ALA A 29 20.29 -38.83 -16.84
N ARG A 30 20.85 -40.01 -17.12
CA ARG A 30 20.80 -41.16 -16.22
C ARG A 30 22.10 -41.20 -15.45
N VAL A 31 22.01 -40.93 -14.16
CA VAL A 31 23.14 -41.13 -13.25
C VAL A 31 22.84 -42.36 -12.42
N ARG A 32 23.76 -43.33 -12.49
CA ARG A 32 23.66 -44.59 -11.75
C ARG A 32 24.77 -44.62 -10.72
N ALA A 33 24.42 -44.89 -9.48
CA ALA A 33 25.36 -44.89 -8.37
C ALA A 33 25.14 -46.12 -7.50
N VAL A 34 26.22 -46.68 -6.94
CA VAL A 34 26.14 -47.84 -6.05
C VAL A 34 26.54 -47.46 -4.63
N VAL A 35 25.82 -47.99 -3.64
CA VAL A 35 26.10 -47.79 -2.22
C VAL A 35 27.32 -48.62 -1.80
N THR A 36 28.34 -47.97 -1.23
CA THR A 36 29.61 -48.62 -0.84
C THR A 36 29.74 -48.92 0.64
N VAL A 37 28.85 -48.36 1.47
CA VAL A 37 28.78 -48.61 2.90
C VAL A 37 27.79 -49.72 3.22
N GLU A 38 27.92 -50.36 4.40
CA GLU A 38 27.07 -51.49 4.82
C GLU A 38 25.56 -51.20 4.68
N PHE A 39 25.15 -49.99 5.09
CA PHE A 39 23.81 -49.45 4.85
C PHE A 39 23.86 -47.94 4.66
N ALA A 40 23.00 -47.43 3.77
CA ALA A 40 22.81 -46.01 3.51
C ALA A 40 21.38 -45.58 3.82
N ASN A 41 21.24 -44.47 4.53
CA ASN A 41 19.94 -43.89 4.84
C ASN A 41 19.41 -43.12 3.62
N VAL A 42 18.17 -43.43 3.23
CA VAL A 42 17.37 -42.67 2.27
C VAL A 42 16.57 -41.64 3.06
N ARG A 43 16.68 -40.37 2.68
CA ARG A 43 16.14 -39.25 3.44
C ARG A 43 15.10 -38.48 2.65
N ILE A 44 14.28 -37.73 3.38
CA ILE A 44 13.18 -36.96 2.79
C ILE A 44 13.63 -35.65 2.10
N ILE A 45 14.75 -35.07 2.52
CA ILE A 45 15.40 -33.90 1.90
C ILE A 45 16.93 -34.11 1.86
N PRO A 46 17.67 -33.41 0.99
CA PRO A 46 19.12 -33.56 0.86
C PRO A 46 19.90 -32.90 2.03
N ALA A 47 19.81 -33.51 3.22
CA ALA A 47 20.52 -33.08 4.41
C ALA A 47 20.81 -34.25 5.36
N ILE A 48 21.98 -34.22 6.01
CA ILE A 48 22.43 -35.30 6.92
C ILE A 48 21.53 -35.42 8.17
N GLY A 49 20.88 -34.33 8.59
CA GLY A 49 19.94 -34.31 9.71
C GLY A 49 18.48 -34.59 9.34
N ALA A 50 18.17 -34.85 8.07
CA ALA A 50 16.79 -35.03 7.62
C ALA A 50 16.20 -36.38 8.03
N ASP A 51 14.88 -36.44 8.17
CA ASP A 51 14.17 -37.69 8.48
C ASP A 51 14.50 -38.78 7.45
N VAL A 52 14.68 -39.99 7.97
CA VAL A 52 15.03 -41.18 7.19
C VAL A 52 13.75 -41.88 6.76
N LEU A 53 13.51 -41.94 5.45
CA LEU A 53 12.42 -42.71 4.85
C LEU A 53 12.65 -44.22 4.97
N GLY A 54 13.93 -44.62 4.93
CA GLY A 54 14.35 -46.00 5.06
C GLY A 54 15.85 -46.14 4.83
N SER A 55 16.32 -47.37 4.66
CA SER A 55 17.73 -47.64 4.36
C SER A 55 17.85 -48.61 3.19
N VAL A 56 18.96 -48.49 2.47
CA VAL A 56 19.35 -49.42 1.40
C VAL A 56 20.70 -50.05 1.75
N PRO A 57 20.91 -51.35 1.47
CA PRO A 57 22.15 -52.04 1.81
C PRO A 57 23.29 -51.71 0.84
N ALA A 58 24.51 -52.10 1.21
CA ALA A 58 25.66 -52.13 0.31
C ALA A 58 25.33 -52.82 -1.02
N GLY A 59 25.81 -52.26 -2.13
CA GLY A 59 25.57 -52.79 -3.47
C GLY A 59 24.23 -52.40 -4.10
N PHE A 60 23.34 -51.70 -3.36
CA PHE A 60 22.12 -51.15 -3.95
C PHE A 60 22.45 -50.11 -5.03
N VAL A 61 21.81 -50.22 -6.19
CA VAL A 61 21.99 -49.31 -7.33
C VAL A 61 20.88 -48.26 -7.34
N VAL A 62 21.29 -47.00 -7.23
CA VAL A 62 20.46 -45.81 -7.27
C VAL A 62 20.35 -45.32 -8.71
N GLU A 63 19.14 -45.28 -9.25
CA GLU A 63 18.81 -44.65 -10.53
C GLU A 63 18.34 -43.21 -10.26
N ALA A 64 19.27 -42.25 -10.30
CA ALA A 64 18.97 -40.88 -9.90
C ALA A 64 18.23 -40.10 -10.99
N ASN A 65 17.23 -39.31 -10.60
CA ASN A 65 16.43 -38.46 -11.48
C ASN A 65 16.61 -36.95 -11.24
N ALA A 66 17.24 -36.55 -10.14
CA ALA A 66 17.57 -35.17 -9.84
C ALA A 66 18.74 -35.05 -8.86
N ARG A 67 19.25 -33.83 -8.67
CA ARG A 67 20.35 -33.50 -7.76
C ARG A 67 20.02 -32.33 -6.83
N SER A 68 20.82 -32.20 -5.78
CA SER A 68 20.90 -30.98 -4.98
C SER A 68 21.74 -29.91 -5.68
N PRO A 69 21.53 -28.60 -5.40
CA PRO A 69 22.30 -27.51 -6.00
C PRO A 69 23.83 -27.70 -5.92
N GLU A 70 24.29 -28.20 -4.78
CA GLU A 70 25.68 -28.45 -4.41
C GLU A 70 26.26 -29.76 -4.95
N ASN A 71 25.46 -30.60 -5.64
CA ASN A 71 25.84 -31.94 -6.13
C ASN A 71 26.20 -32.97 -5.03
N GLU A 72 25.87 -32.70 -3.77
CA GLU A 72 26.22 -33.59 -2.65
C GLU A 72 25.17 -34.68 -2.39
N TRP A 73 24.01 -34.57 -3.04
CA TRP A 73 22.88 -35.49 -2.88
C TRP A 73 22.21 -35.79 -4.22
N LEU A 74 21.80 -37.04 -4.36
CA LEU A 74 21.01 -37.54 -5.49
C LEU A 74 19.60 -37.87 -5.03
N ARG A 75 18.62 -37.53 -5.87
CA ARG A 75 17.22 -37.91 -5.71
C ARG A 75 16.90 -39.11 -6.59
N PHE A 76 16.08 -40.02 -6.08
CA PHE A 76 15.51 -41.13 -6.85
C PHE A 76 14.10 -41.47 -6.34
N ASP A 77 13.37 -42.30 -7.09
CA ASP A 77 12.09 -42.85 -6.64
C ASP A 77 12.34 -43.98 -5.64
N TYR A 78 11.91 -43.79 -4.40
CA TYR A 78 12.03 -44.77 -3.33
C TYR A 78 10.63 -45.23 -2.95
N LEU A 79 10.22 -46.40 -3.46
CA LEU A 79 8.90 -47.01 -3.20
C LEU A 79 7.72 -46.07 -3.56
N GLY A 80 7.86 -45.27 -4.63
CA GLY A 80 6.84 -44.31 -5.07
C GLY A 80 6.88 -42.95 -4.39
N GLU A 81 7.85 -42.71 -3.50
CA GLU A 81 8.11 -41.42 -2.84
C GLU A 81 9.45 -40.81 -3.30
N GLU A 82 9.60 -39.50 -3.11
CA GLU A 82 10.85 -38.78 -3.43
C GLU A 82 11.91 -39.02 -2.35
N GLY A 83 12.94 -39.81 -2.65
CA GLY A 83 14.03 -40.14 -1.71
C GLY A 83 15.37 -39.52 -2.08
N TRP A 84 16.14 -39.12 -1.07
CA TRP A 84 17.46 -38.50 -1.20
C TRP A 84 18.56 -39.34 -0.56
N ILE A 85 19.68 -39.49 -1.25
CA ILE A 85 20.85 -40.23 -0.77
C ILE A 85 22.13 -39.42 -1.00
N GLY A 86 23.01 -39.43 0.00
CA GLY A 86 24.23 -38.63 -0.01
C GLY A 86 25.29 -39.21 -0.93
N VAL A 87 25.91 -38.38 -1.75
CA VAL A 87 26.96 -38.77 -2.70
C VAL A 87 28.25 -39.31 -2.04
N PRO A 88 28.71 -38.84 -0.86
CA PRO A 88 29.96 -39.32 -0.26
C PRO A 88 30.02 -40.82 0.06
N ILE A 89 28.86 -41.48 0.12
CA ILE A 89 28.73 -42.93 0.40
C ILE A 89 28.37 -43.74 -0.85
N LEU A 90 28.46 -43.10 -2.01
CA LEU A 90 28.15 -43.69 -3.31
C LEU A 90 29.40 -43.70 -4.20
N THR A 91 29.48 -44.72 -5.06
CA THR A 91 30.35 -44.71 -6.22
C THR A 91 29.50 -44.54 -7.47
N ILE A 92 29.76 -43.48 -8.25
CA ILE A 92 29.08 -43.26 -9.52
C ILE A 92 29.57 -44.30 -10.53
N LEU A 93 28.65 -45.09 -11.06
CA LEU A 93 28.90 -46.11 -12.07
C LEU A 93 28.76 -45.54 -13.48
N GLU A 94 27.81 -44.63 -13.69
CA GLU A 94 27.46 -44.08 -14.99
C GLU A 94 26.88 -42.68 -14.86
N GLY A 95 27.17 -41.82 -15.86
CA GLY A 95 26.63 -40.47 -15.96
C GLY A 95 27.41 -39.41 -15.17
N ASN A 96 27.07 -38.14 -15.42
CA ASN A 96 27.58 -37.00 -14.68
C ASN A 96 26.47 -36.41 -13.82
N ILE A 97 26.73 -36.28 -12.51
CA ILE A 97 25.78 -35.71 -11.55
C ILE A 97 25.32 -34.32 -12.01
N ALA A 98 26.22 -33.50 -12.55
CA ALA A 98 25.90 -32.11 -12.93
C ALA A 98 24.80 -31.99 -14.00
N ASP A 99 24.59 -33.04 -14.79
CA ASP A 99 23.62 -33.06 -15.89
C ASP A 99 22.18 -33.36 -15.39
N LEU A 100 22.03 -33.79 -14.14
CA LEU A 100 20.71 -33.95 -13.53
C LEU A 100 20.07 -32.59 -13.23
N PRO A 101 18.74 -32.46 -13.35
CA PRO A 101 18.04 -31.27 -12.93
C PRO A 101 18.18 -31.06 -11.42
N VAL A 102 18.29 -29.80 -10.99
CA VAL A 102 18.22 -29.45 -9.58
C VAL A 102 16.76 -29.56 -9.17
N ALA A 103 16.44 -30.40 -8.17
CA ALA A 103 15.05 -30.56 -7.72
C ALA A 103 14.92 -30.63 -6.20
N ASP A 104 15.78 -29.90 -5.50
CA ASP A 104 15.76 -29.81 -4.04
C ASP A 104 14.43 -29.17 -3.57
N PRO A 105 13.66 -29.81 -2.68
CA PRO A 105 12.46 -29.23 -2.07
C PRO A 105 12.70 -27.87 -1.40
N ARG A 106 13.95 -27.54 -1.05
CA ARG A 106 14.39 -26.26 -0.48
C ARG A 106 14.69 -25.18 -1.53
N SER A 107 14.89 -25.54 -2.79
CA SER A 107 15.22 -24.60 -3.87
C SER A 107 13.97 -23.94 -4.45
N ILE A 108 13.98 -22.62 -4.71
CA ILE A 108 12.83 -21.88 -5.26
C ILE A 108 12.95 -21.78 -6.79
N PRO A 109 11.87 -22.00 -7.59
CA PRO A 109 10.55 -22.56 -7.23
C PRO A 109 10.67 -23.95 -6.61
N TYR A 110 10.04 -24.19 -5.45
CA TYR A 110 10.14 -25.44 -4.68
C TYR A 110 10.20 -26.69 -5.57
N GLY A 111 11.30 -27.44 -5.49
CA GLY A 111 11.56 -28.62 -6.32
C GLY A 111 12.24 -28.34 -7.66
N GLY A 112 12.77 -27.12 -7.86
CA GLY A 112 13.63 -26.73 -8.99
C GLY A 112 13.00 -26.87 -10.38
N PHE A 113 11.68 -26.78 -10.47
CA PHE A 113 10.96 -26.79 -11.74
C PHE A 113 11.23 -25.52 -12.57
N GLU A 114 11.18 -25.62 -13.90
CA GLU A 114 11.31 -24.44 -14.78
C GLU A 114 10.20 -23.39 -14.57
N SER A 115 9.07 -23.82 -14.01
CA SER A 115 7.91 -22.97 -13.68
C SER A 115 7.25 -23.38 -12.35
N PRO A 116 6.64 -22.45 -11.60
CA PRO A 116 6.07 -22.74 -10.28
C PRO A 116 4.92 -23.75 -10.36
N ARG A 117 4.99 -24.85 -9.62
CA ARG A 117 3.91 -25.86 -9.53
C ARG A 117 3.07 -25.77 -8.24
N ALA A 118 3.24 -24.67 -7.53
CA ALA A 118 2.46 -24.24 -6.39
C ALA A 118 2.54 -22.71 -6.34
N GLY A 119 1.61 -22.05 -5.65
CA GLY A 119 1.55 -20.58 -5.58
C GLY A 119 0.16 -20.04 -5.88
N THR A 120 0.03 -18.78 -6.29
CA THR A 120 -1.31 -18.23 -6.57
C THR A 120 -1.90 -18.82 -7.84
N THR A 121 -3.21 -19.04 -7.85
CA THR A 121 -3.92 -19.47 -9.06
C THR A 121 -5.34 -18.94 -9.07
N SER A 122 -5.81 -18.59 -10.27
CA SER A 122 -7.20 -18.28 -10.57
C SER A 122 -7.88 -19.43 -11.34
N ALA A 123 -7.17 -20.54 -11.55
CA ALA A 123 -7.67 -21.68 -12.30
C ALA A 123 -8.86 -22.35 -11.59
N THR A 124 -9.81 -22.83 -12.38
CA THR A 124 -10.98 -23.57 -11.91
C THR A 124 -10.97 -24.99 -12.48
N SER A 125 -11.48 -25.96 -11.71
CA SER A 125 -11.62 -27.34 -12.16
C SER A 125 -13.05 -27.84 -11.93
N THR A 126 -13.55 -28.63 -12.87
CA THR A 126 -14.83 -29.34 -12.74
C THR A 126 -14.72 -30.58 -11.85
N ILE A 127 -13.50 -31.06 -11.63
CA ILE A 127 -13.21 -32.17 -10.72
C ILE A 127 -13.04 -31.60 -9.31
N THR A 128 -13.87 -32.06 -8.37
CA THR A 128 -13.80 -31.63 -6.98
C THR A 128 -13.66 -32.83 -6.04
N ALA A 129 -13.03 -32.59 -4.90
CA ALA A 129 -12.87 -33.57 -3.83
C ALA A 129 -13.18 -32.95 -2.47
N ARG A 130 -13.81 -33.73 -1.60
CA ARG A 130 -14.09 -33.39 -0.21
C ARG A 130 -13.01 -34.00 0.67
N LEU A 131 -12.44 -33.19 1.56
CA LEU A 131 -11.43 -33.65 2.51
C LEU A 131 -12.07 -34.44 3.65
N THR A 132 -11.57 -35.65 3.89
CA THR A 132 -12.00 -36.54 4.99
C THR A 132 -11.12 -36.41 6.24
N SER A 133 -10.11 -35.54 6.22
CA SER A 133 -9.34 -35.09 7.38
C SER A 133 -8.85 -33.64 7.17
N GLY A 134 -8.33 -32.98 8.20
CA GLY A 134 -7.60 -31.73 8.02
C GLY A 134 -6.24 -32.00 7.38
N LEU A 135 -5.93 -31.34 6.26
CA LEU A 135 -4.72 -31.61 5.47
C LEU A 135 -3.83 -30.38 5.36
N ARG A 136 -2.53 -30.60 5.26
CA ARG A 136 -1.54 -29.55 4.98
C ARG A 136 -1.36 -29.45 3.46
N LEU A 137 -1.63 -28.28 2.90
CA LEU A 137 -1.35 -27.94 1.50
C LEU A 137 0.14 -27.63 1.37
N ARG A 138 0.87 -28.37 0.53
CA ARG A 138 2.33 -28.26 0.40
C ARG A 138 2.75 -27.73 -0.95
N ALA A 139 3.96 -27.18 -1.01
CA ALA A 139 4.53 -26.67 -2.25
C ALA A 139 4.87 -27.76 -3.28
N GLY A 140 4.92 -29.03 -2.87
CA GLY A 140 5.20 -30.17 -3.74
C GLY A 140 4.66 -31.49 -3.16
N PRO A 141 4.69 -32.58 -3.95
CA PRO A 141 4.04 -33.86 -3.65
C PRO A 141 4.88 -34.74 -2.70
N SER A 142 5.29 -34.19 -1.56
CA SER A 142 5.95 -34.92 -0.47
C SER A 142 5.86 -34.10 0.82
N THR A 143 6.00 -34.75 1.99
CA THR A 143 6.13 -34.04 3.27
C THR A 143 7.44 -33.28 3.42
N ALA A 144 8.39 -33.47 2.49
CA ALA A 144 9.62 -32.71 2.32
C ALA A 144 9.37 -31.21 2.02
N TYR A 145 8.30 -30.92 1.30
CA TYR A 145 8.00 -29.58 0.81
C TYR A 145 7.36 -28.74 1.90
N PRO A 146 7.64 -27.42 1.94
CA PRO A 146 7.05 -26.54 2.91
C PRO A 146 5.53 -26.57 2.81
N GLU A 147 4.90 -26.52 3.98
CA GLU A 147 3.48 -26.26 4.08
C GLU A 147 3.21 -24.81 3.68
N LEU A 148 2.27 -24.64 2.75
CA LEU A 148 1.76 -23.35 2.32
C LEU A 148 0.61 -22.91 3.22
N THR A 149 -0.31 -23.84 3.55
CA THR A 149 -1.45 -23.59 4.42
C THR A 149 -2.07 -24.90 4.90
N SER A 150 -3.03 -24.82 5.82
CA SER A 150 -3.84 -25.94 6.27
C SER A 150 -5.26 -25.83 5.72
N VAL A 151 -5.73 -26.92 5.12
CA VAL A 151 -7.10 -27.07 4.64
C VAL A 151 -7.93 -27.81 5.69
N PRO A 152 -9.00 -27.20 6.25
CA PRO A 152 -9.79 -27.83 7.30
C PRO A 152 -10.49 -29.12 6.85
N TYR A 153 -10.78 -30.00 7.81
CA TYR A 153 -11.66 -31.14 7.61
C TYR A 153 -12.98 -30.71 6.99
N ASN A 154 -13.55 -31.55 6.12
CA ASN A 154 -14.83 -31.35 5.47
C ASN A 154 -14.88 -30.26 4.38
N THR A 155 -13.73 -29.71 4.00
CA THR A 155 -13.64 -28.71 2.92
C THR A 155 -13.76 -29.38 1.55
N VAL A 156 -14.51 -28.78 0.63
CA VAL A 156 -14.57 -29.20 -0.79
C VAL A 156 -13.64 -28.31 -1.62
N VAL A 157 -12.78 -28.92 -2.43
CA VAL A 157 -11.72 -28.24 -3.20
C VAL A 157 -11.68 -28.72 -4.66
N PRO A 158 -11.33 -27.85 -5.62
CA PRO A 158 -11.02 -28.24 -6.99
C PRO A 158 -9.68 -28.99 -7.08
N VAL A 159 -9.61 -29.99 -7.97
CA VAL A 159 -8.43 -30.84 -8.21
C VAL A 159 -7.90 -30.62 -9.63
N PHE A 160 -6.59 -30.42 -9.77
CA PHE A 160 -5.92 -30.02 -11.02
C PHE A 160 -4.91 -31.03 -11.56
N GLY A 161 -4.44 -31.96 -10.73
CA GLY A 161 -3.44 -32.94 -11.16
C GLY A 161 -3.04 -33.94 -10.10
N ARG A 162 -2.11 -34.83 -10.46
CA ARG A 162 -1.62 -35.91 -9.59
C ARG A 162 -0.11 -36.11 -9.67
N SER A 163 0.47 -36.70 -8.64
CA SER A 163 1.85 -37.20 -8.70
C SER A 163 1.93 -38.48 -9.57
N PRO A 164 3.12 -38.90 -10.04
CA PRO A 164 3.27 -40.11 -10.87
C PRO A 164 2.61 -41.36 -10.25
N GLY A 165 2.79 -41.58 -8.94
CA GLY A 165 2.16 -42.68 -8.19
C GLY A 165 0.74 -42.39 -7.66
N ALA A 166 0.16 -41.24 -7.98
CA ALA A 166 -1.15 -40.77 -7.52
C ALA A 166 -1.35 -40.71 -5.98
N GLY A 167 -0.27 -40.81 -5.19
CA GLY A 167 -0.31 -40.63 -3.74
C GLY A 167 -0.59 -39.17 -3.31
N TRP A 168 -0.38 -38.22 -4.22
CA TRP A 168 -0.59 -36.79 -4.02
C TRP A 168 -1.45 -36.20 -5.14
N MET A 169 -2.33 -35.27 -4.77
CA MET A 169 -3.19 -34.51 -5.68
C MET A 169 -2.89 -33.03 -5.56
N GLN A 170 -2.85 -32.33 -6.69
CA GLN A 170 -2.74 -30.89 -6.73
C GLN A 170 -4.15 -30.28 -6.63
N ILE A 171 -4.35 -29.40 -5.67
CA ILE A 171 -5.63 -28.74 -5.40
C ILE A 171 -5.43 -27.23 -5.26
N ALA A 172 -6.51 -26.47 -5.41
CA ALA A 172 -6.52 -25.05 -5.04
C ALA A 172 -7.42 -24.82 -3.82
N TYR A 173 -6.92 -24.06 -2.86
CA TYR A 173 -7.67 -23.64 -1.68
C TYR A 173 -7.42 -22.16 -1.41
N GLN A 174 -8.49 -21.36 -1.33
CA GLN A 174 -8.42 -19.91 -1.11
C GLN A 174 -7.43 -19.19 -2.05
N GLY A 175 -7.44 -19.56 -3.34
CA GLY A 175 -6.55 -18.98 -4.37
C GLY A 175 -5.10 -19.50 -4.35
N THR A 176 -4.78 -20.47 -3.48
CA THR A 176 -3.45 -21.08 -3.39
C THR A 176 -3.45 -22.47 -3.99
N LEU A 177 -2.65 -22.68 -5.03
CA LEU A 177 -2.34 -23.97 -5.63
C LEU A 177 -1.26 -24.68 -4.84
N GLY A 178 -1.49 -25.97 -4.54
CA GLY A 178 -0.49 -26.81 -3.89
C GLY A 178 -0.91 -28.28 -3.86
N TRP A 179 -0.17 -29.09 -3.11
CA TRP A 179 -0.29 -30.55 -3.11
C TRP A 179 -0.79 -31.06 -1.75
N VAL A 180 -1.72 -32.02 -1.80
CA VAL A 180 -2.24 -32.75 -0.62
C VAL A 180 -2.20 -34.25 -0.89
N THR A 181 -2.15 -35.07 0.17
CA THR A 181 -2.20 -36.53 0.00
C THR A 181 -3.58 -37.00 -0.47
N ALA A 182 -3.60 -37.90 -1.44
CA ALA A 182 -4.82 -38.42 -2.07
C ALA A 182 -5.65 -39.28 -1.11
N ARG A 183 -5.03 -39.92 -0.11
CA ARG A 183 -5.67 -40.85 0.83
C ARG A 183 -6.86 -40.25 1.58
N TRP A 184 -6.83 -38.93 1.79
CA TRP A 184 -7.84 -38.21 2.57
C TRP A 184 -8.77 -37.36 1.69
N LEU A 185 -8.86 -37.69 0.41
CA LEU A 185 -9.77 -37.05 -0.54
C LEU A 185 -10.88 -38.03 -0.93
N ALA A 186 -12.13 -37.60 -0.75
CA ALA A 186 -13.31 -38.25 -1.28
C ALA A 186 -13.79 -37.48 -2.52
N PHE A 187 -13.58 -38.04 -3.71
CA PHE A 187 -14.03 -37.42 -4.95
C PHE A 187 -15.56 -37.40 -5.02
N THR A 188 -16.12 -36.25 -5.38
CA THR A 188 -17.57 -36.01 -5.42
C THR A 188 -18.20 -36.48 -6.73
N THR A 189 -17.40 -36.68 -7.78
CA THR A 189 -17.79 -37.27 -9.06
C THR A 189 -17.01 -38.56 -9.31
N ALA A 190 -17.52 -39.43 -10.19
CA ALA A 190 -16.78 -40.59 -10.66
C ALA A 190 -15.61 -40.09 -11.54
N VAL A 191 -14.39 -40.17 -11.04
CA VAL A 191 -13.17 -39.71 -11.72
C VAL A 191 -12.33 -40.93 -12.10
N THR A 192 -11.86 -41.00 -13.35
CA THR A 192 -10.74 -41.87 -13.71
C THR A 192 -9.44 -41.07 -13.53
N PHE A 193 -8.51 -41.56 -12.71
CA PHE A 193 -7.26 -40.86 -12.40
C PHE A 193 -6.38 -40.56 -13.63
N ASP A 194 -6.64 -41.23 -14.76
CA ASP A 194 -6.00 -40.98 -16.05
C ASP A 194 -6.37 -39.64 -16.68
N GLN A 195 -7.45 -38.99 -16.23
CA GLN A 195 -7.86 -37.66 -16.68
C GLN A 195 -7.09 -36.53 -16.00
N LEU A 196 -6.38 -36.81 -14.89
CA LEU A 196 -5.59 -35.82 -14.17
C LEU A 196 -4.14 -35.80 -14.70
N PRO A 197 -3.61 -34.63 -15.10
CA PRO A 197 -2.25 -34.53 -15.61
C PRO A 197 -1.22 -34.88 -14.52
N ILE A 198 -0.19 -35.63 -14.92
CA ILE A 198 0.95 -35.94 -14.05
C ILE A 198 1.76 -34.65 -13.83
N GLY A 199 1.97 -34.30 -12.57
CA GLY A 199 2.67 -33.09 -12.16
C GLY A 199 1.78 -31.82 -12.17
N GLY A 200 0.49 -31.94 -12.48
CA GLY A 200 -0.47 -30.86 -12.37
C GLY A 200 -0.26 -29.66 -13.30
N ILE A 201 -0.92 -28.55 -12.97
CA ILE A 201 -0.82 -27.28 -13.68
C ILE A 201 0.26 -26.38 -13.06
N VAL A 202 0.65 -25.37 -13.83
CA VAL A 202 1.58 -24.33 -13.41
C VAL A 202 0.81 -23.21 -12.71
N ALA A 203 1.33 -22.72 -11.58
CA ALA A 203 0.79 -21.58 -10.86
C ALA A 203 1.08 -20.26 -11.61
N GLU A 204 0.24 -19.25 -11.40
CA GLU A 204 0.39 -17.93 -12.03
C GLU A 204 1.54 -17.13 -11.41
N SER A 205 1.89 -17.41 -10.15
CA SER A 205 3.06 -16.85 -9.48
C SER A 205 3.66 -17.86 -8.49
N LEU A 206 4.93 -17.67 -8.12
CA LEU A 206 5.63 -18.48 -7.12
C LEU A 206 4.90 -18.43 -5.77
N PRO A 207 4.93 -19.50 -4.96
CA PRO A 207 4.53 -19.38 -3.56
C PRO A 207 5.65 -18.64 -2.83
N ILE A 208 5.49 -17.31 -2.76
CA ILE A 208 6.24 -16.36 -1.94
C ILE A 208 7.74 -16.28 -2.29
N SER A 209 8.12 -15.16 -2.91
CA SER A 209 9.50 -14.76 -3.25
C SER A 209 10.29 -14.22 -2.04
N GLN A 210 11.59 -13.95 -2.24
CA GLN A 210 12.46 -13.30 -1.26
C GLN A 210 11.79 -12.10 -0.58
N ALA A 211 12.13 -11.79 0.67
CA ALA A 211 11.47 -10.75 1.48
C ALA A 211 11.60 -9.33 0.87
N THR A 212 10.72 -8.98 -0.07
CA THR A 212 10.62 -7.63 -0.62
C THR A 212 9.59 -6.80 0.14
N ALA A 213 9.64 -5.47 -0.01
CA ALA A 213 8.58 -4.59 0.50
C ALA A 213 7.20 -4.96 -0.08
N ASN A 214 7.16 -5.44 -1.32
CA ASN A 214 5.94 -5.91 -1.98
C ASN A 214 5.36 -7.15 -1.29
N ASP A 215 6.21 -8.11 -0.89
CA ASP A 215 5.77 -9.32 -0.18
C ASP A 215 5.29 -9.01 1.24
N TYR A 216 5.92 -8.04 1.91
CA TYR A 216 5.46 -7.52 3.20
C TYR A 216 4.06 -6.89 3.06
N ILE A 217 3.85 -6.00 2.10
CA ILE A 217 2.55 -5.35 1.88
C ILE A 217 1.49 -6.33 1.37
N ALA A 218 1.84 -7.26 0.48
CA ALA A 218 0.94 -8.31 0.01
C ALA A 218 0.49 -9.22 1.16
N LEU A 219 1.40 -9.57 2.08
CA LEU A 219 1.05 -10.31 3.28
C LEU A 219 0.10 -9.53 4.18
N LEU A 220 0.34 -8.24 4.42
CA LEU A 220 -0.57 -7.41 5.23
C LEU A 220 -1.97 -7.33 4.60
N ARG A 221 -2.06 -7.15 3.28
CA ARG A 221 -3.33 -7.16 2.53
C ARG A 221 -4.03 -8.52 2.63
N LEU A 222 -3.27 -9.62 2.54
CA LEU A 222 -3.78 -10.96 2.76
C LEU A 222 -4.30 -11.15 4.18
N MET A 223 -3.59 -10.68 5.20
CA MET A 223 -4.06 -10.72 6.59
C MET A 223 -5.40 -10.01 6.72
N ARG A 224 -5.52 -8.80 6.16
CA ARG A 224 -6.75 -8.00 6.21
C ARG A 224 -7.92 -8.73 5.55
N ALA A 225 -7.71 -9.25 4.33
CA ALA A 225 -8.72 -10.01 3.61
C ALA A 225 -9.19 -11.26 4.37
N ARG A 226 -8.29 -11.93 5.10
CA ARG A 226 -8.64 -13.11 5.91
C ARG A 226 -9.40 -12.76 7.20
N VAL A 227 -9.11 -11.61 7.82
CA VAL A 227 -9.93 -11.09 8.94
C VAL A 227 -11.36 -10.81 8.45
N ASP A 228 -11.51 -10.20 7.29
CA ASP A 228 -12.82 -9.92 6.70
C ASP A 228 -13.58 -11.19 6.31
N LEU A 229 -12.87 -12.19 5.79
CA LEU A 229 -13.45 -13.50 5.49
C LEU A 229 -13.89 -14.27 6.75
N ALA A 230 -13.20 -14.08 7.88
CA ALA A 230 -13.51 -14.76 9.15
C ALA A 230 -14.63 -14.08 9.95
N GLN A 231 -14.94 -12.80 9.68
CA GLN A 231 -15.95 -12.01 10.39
C GLN A 231 -17.33 -12.70 10.46
N PRO A 232 -17.88 -13.27 9.35
CA PRO A 232 -19.18 -13.93 9.40
C PRO A 232 -19.23 -15.14 10.34
N SER A 233 -18.12 -15.86 10.49
CA SER A 233 -18.03 -16.98 11.43
C SER A 233 -18.07 -16.52 12.88
N LEU A 234 -17.39 -15.42 13.20
CA LEU A 234 -17.38 -14.80 14.53
C LEU A 234 -18.76 -14.25 14.90
N ASP A 235 -19.43 -13.56 13.99
CA ASP A 235 -20.78 -13.03 14.23
C ASP A 235 -21.80 -14.16 14.41
N ARG A 236 -21.71 -15.23 13.60
CA ARG A 236 -22.59 -16.39 13.72
C ARG A 236 -22.42 -17.10 15.07
N ILE A 237 -21.18 -17.33 15.51
CA ILE A 237 -20.95 -18.00 16.80
C ILE A 237 -21.35 -17.12 17.99
N ARG A 238 -21.23 -15.78 17.89
CA ARG A 238 -21.74 -14.85 18.90
C ARG A 238 -23.24 -15.02 19.11
N THR A 239 -24.00 -15.00 18.01
CA THR A 239 -25.47 -15.17 18.06
C THR A 239 -25.85 -16.51 18.68
N MET A 240 -25.17 -17.60 18.27
CA MET A 240 -25.45 -18.94 18.80
C MET A 240 -25.27 -19.02 20.33
N TRP A 241 -24.21 -18.43 20.89
CA TRP A 241 -24.00 -18.39 22.35
C TRP A 241 -24.96 -17.45 23.08
N ALA A 242 -25.34 -16.32 22.46
CA ALA A 242 -26.32 -15.40 23.03
C ALA A 242 -27.71 -16.06 23.13
N ASP A 243 -28.15 -16.76 22.10
CA ASP A 243 -29.42 -17.50 22.10
C ASP A 243 -29.40 -18.61 23.16
N ALA A 244 -28.29 -19.35 23.25
CA ALA A 244 -28.10 -20.37 24.29
C ALA A 244 -28.17 -19.79 25.72
N SER A 245 -27.73 -18.55 25.93
CA SER A 245 -27.80 -17.87 27.23
C SER A 245 -29.23 -17.60 27.69
N LEU A 246 -30.11 -17.28 26.74
CA LEU A 246 -31.52 -16.95 27.00
C LEU A 246 -32.36 -18.22 27.17
N GLU A 247 -32.10 -19.24 26.34
CA GLU A 247 -32.86 -20.49 26.37
C GLU A 247 -32.38 -21.52 27.39
N GLY A 248 -31.15 -21.35 27.92
CA GLY A 248 -30.51 -22.32 28.81
C GLY A 248 -30.08 -23.63 28.13
N ARG A 249 -30.10 -23.67 26.79
CA ARG A 249 -29.74 -24.84 25.97
C ARG A 249 -29.16 -24.42 24.61
N ALA A 250 -28.31 -25.26 24.02
CA ALA A 250 -27.72 -25.02 22.70
C ALA A 250 -28.55 -25.63 21.56
N SER A 251 -28.70 -24.86 20.47
CA SER A 251 -29.31 -25.30 19.20
C SER A 251 -28.25 -25.77 18.21
N CYS A 252 -28.37 -26.99 17.68
CA CYS A 252 -27.28 -27.69 16.97
C CYS A 252 -27.55 -28.05 15.48
N PRO A 253 -28.13 -27.18 14.63
CA PRO A 253 -28.43 -27.56 13.23
C PRO A 253 -27.21 -27.48 12.29
N GLU A 254 -26.38 -26.43 12.36
CA GLU A 254 -25.20 -26.24 11.50
C GLU A 254 -24.20 -25.25 12.15
N TYR A 255 -22.90 -25.55 12.01
CA TYR A 255 -21.81 -24.76 12.60
C TYR A 255 -21.13 -23.83 11.57
N PRO A 256 -20.66 -22.63 12.00
CA PRO A 256 -19.90 -21.73 11.13
C PRO A 256 -18.56 -22.33 10.65
N PRO A 257 -18.04 -21.88 9.49
CA PRO A 257 -16.69 -22.23 9.04
C PRO A 257 -15.63 -21.85 10.07
N ARG A 258 -14.70 -22.76 10.38
CA ARG A 258 -13.60 -22.51 11.32
C ARG A 258 -12.45 -21.78 10.61
N PRO A 259 -12.07 -20.56 11.03
CA PRO A 259 -10.95 -19.86 10.43
C PRO A 259 -9.63 -20.53 10.80
N SER A 260 -8.64 -20.44 9.92
CA SER A 260 -7.29 -20.97 10.13
C SER A 260 -6.29 -19.87 10.49
N ASP A 261 -5.19 -20.29 11.10
CA ASP A 261 -4.05 -19.42 11.41
C ASP A 261 -3.38 -18.89 10.13
N ILE A 262 -2.59 -17.83 10.28
CA ILE A 262 -1.71 -17.33 9.25
C ILE A 262 -0.30 -17.90 9.43
N ALA A 263 0.20 -18.49 8.34
CA ALA A 263 1.58 -18.89 8.21
C ALA A 263 2.33 -17.76 7.49
N ILE A 264 3.40 -17.27 8.11
CA ILE A 264 4.31 -16.30 7.50
C ILE A 264 5.59 -17.04 7.14
N ALA A 265 6.06 -16.87 5.91
CA ALA A 265 7.33 -17.46 5.48
C ALA A 265 8.47 -16.99 6.40
N THR A 266 9.25 -17.93 6.94
CA THR A 266 10.38 -17.66 7.84
C THR A 266 11.32 -16.55 7.37
N PRO A 267 11.74 -16.47 6.09
CA PRO A 267 12.59 -15.36 5.64
C PRO A 267 11.89 -13.99 5.69
N LEU A 268 10.60 -13.92 5.39
CA LEU A 268 9.81 -12.69 5.46
C LEU A 268 9.55 -12.27 6.92
N LEU A 269 9.23 -13.25 7.77
CA LEU A 269 9.08 -13.04 9.21
C LEU A 269 10.39 -12.56 9.83
N ALA A 270 11.54 -13.15 9.51
CA ALA A 270 12.84 -12.72 10.04
C ALA A 270 13.18 -11.29 9.61
N ALA A 271 12.92 -10.93 8.35
CA ALA A 271 13.22 -9.59 7.82
C ALA A 271 12.36 -8.47 8.42
N TYR A 272 11.10 -8.75 8.74
CA TYR A 272 10.16 -7.78 9.31
C TYR A 272 9.67 -8.17 10.71
N TYR A 273 10.49 -8.91 11.46
CA TYR A 273 10.10 -9.61 12.68
C TYR A 273 9.36 -8.73 13.69
N ASN A 274 9.92 -7.56 13.98
CA ASN A 274 9.35 -6.64 14.96
C ASN A 274 7.96 -6.10 14.58
N ARG A 275 7.59 -6.16 13.29
CA ARG A 275 6.27 -5.73 12.80
C ARG A 275 5.35 -6.92 12.55
N LEU A 276 5.85 -7.97 11.91
CA LEU A 276 5.04 -9.13 11.53
C LEU A 276 4.77 -10.09 12.69
N GLU A 277 5.69 -10.26 13.64
CA GLU A 277 5.50 -11.24 14.72
C GLU A 277 4.37 -10.85 15.67
N PRO A 278 4.26 -9.59 16.15
CA PRO A 278 3.12 -9.19 16.97
C PRO A 278 1.78 -9.32 16.23
N LEU A 279 1.76 -9.01 14.93
CA LEU A 279 0.57 -9.18 14.08
C LEU A 279 0.21 -10.65 13.90
N ARG A 280 1.20 -11.52 13.67
CA ARG A 280 1.02 -12.96 13.51
C ARG A 280 0.43 -13.58 14.77
N ILE A 281 0.98 -13.22 15.93
CA ILE A 281 0.49 -13.70 17.24
C ILE A 281 -0.95 -13.24 17.43
N LEU A 282 -1.22 -11.95 17.30
CA LEU A 282 -2.57 -11.39 17.46
C LEU A 282 -3.57 -12.04 16.48
N PHE A 283 -3.18 -12.23 15.21
CA PHE A 283 -4.00 -12.88 14.20
C PHE A 283 -4.33 -14.32 14.61
N ASN A 284 -3.31 -15.11 14.96
CA ASN A 284 -3.50 -16.52 15.30
C ASN A 284 -4.29 -16.69 16.60
N ASP A 285 -4.06 -15.83 17.60
CA ASP A 285 -4.82 -15.82 18.84
C ASP A 285 -6.30 -15.50 18.58
N ALA A 286 -6.58 -14.54 17.69
CA ALA A 286 -7.95 -14.21 17.32
C ALA A 286 -8.65 -15.38 16.60
N MET A 287 -7.99 -15.97 15.60
CA MET A 287 -8.53 -17.14 14.89
C MET A 287 -8.67 -18.36 15.82
N PHE A 288 -7.78 -18.50 16.80
CA PHE A 288 -7.91 -19.50 17.87
C PHE A 288 -9.14 -19.24 18.73
N ASN A 289 -9.38 -18.02 19.20
CA ASN A 289 -10.54 -17.70 20.04
C ASN A 289 -11.86 -17.94 19.30
N VAL A 290 -11.95 -17.61 18.01
CA VAL A 290 -13.11 -17.96 17.18
C VAL A 290 -13.31 -19.47 17.12
N ARG A 291 -12.25 -20.22 16.79
CA ARG A 291 -12.30 -21.69 16.77
C ARG A 291 -12.70 -22.26 18.12
N ARG A 292 -12.14 -21.74 19.21
CA ARG A 292 -12.41 -22.21 20.57
C ARG A 292 -13.88 -22.02 20.94
N ALA A 293 -14.48 -20.88 20.61
CA ALA A 293 -15.90 -20.65 20.83
C ALA A 293 -16.78 -21.61 20.01
N ILE A 294 -16.38 -21.93 18.78
CA ILE A 294 -17.07 -22.91 17.91
C ILE A 294 -16.93 -24.32 18.49
N ASP A 295 -15.71 -24.73 18.84
CA ASP A 295 -15.40 -26.06 19.33
C ASP A 295 -16.10 -26.31 20.69
N LEU A 296 -16.14 -25.33 21.59
CA LEU A 296 -16.93 -25.41 22.83
C LEU A 296 -18.43 -25.62 22.57
N TYR A 297 -18.97 -24.97 21.54
CA TYR A 297 -20.40 -25.10 21.21
C TYR A 297 -20.68 -26.49 20.63
N ILE A 298 -19.77 -27.01 19.81
CA ILE A 298 -19.80 -28.39 19.30
C ILE A 298 -19.71 -29.40 20.46
N GLU A 299 -18.83 -29.17 21.44
CA GLU A 299 -18.70 -30.02 22.63
C GLU A 299 -20.03 -30.10 23.40
N VAL A 300 -20.71 -28.98 23.63
CA VAL A 300 -22.04 -28.95 24.28
C VAL A 300 -23.08 -29.74 23.48
N CYS A 301 -23.10 -29.59 22.16
CA CYS A 301 -24.01 -30.31 21.27
C CYS A 301 -23.77 -31.82 21.22
N ASN A 302 -22.57 -32.28 21.58
CA ASN A 302 -22.19 -33.70 21.53
C ASN A 302 -22.28 -34.40 22.89
N GLN A 303 -22.80 -33.74 23.94
CA GLN A 303 -22.93 -34.37 25.26
C GLN A 303 -24.04 -35.43 25.29
N PRO A 304 -23.75 -36.68 25.70
CA PRO A 304 -24.74 -37.75 25.68
C PRO A 304 -25.82 -37.54 26.74
N GLY A 305 -27.09 -37.67 26.33
CA GLY A 305 -28.24 -37.78 27.24
C GLY A 305 -28.77 -36.47 27.84
N THR A 306 -28.28 -35.30 27.43
CA THR A 306 -28.81 -34.00 27.87
C THR A 306 -29.61 -33.34 26.74
N ARG A 307 -30.60 -32.50 27.07
CA ARG A 307 -31.28 -31.63 26.08
C ARG A 307 -30.37 -30.45 25.66
N ASN A 308 -29.07 -30.70 25.50
CA ASN A 308 -28.01 -29.72 25.27
C ASN A 308 -28.03 -28.56 26.27
N LEU A 309 -28.24 -28.86 27.55
CA LEU A 309 -28.32 -27.83 28.59
C LEU A 309 -26.97 -27.14 28.74
N VAL A 310 -26.98 -25.81 28.82
CA VAL A 310 -25.75 -25.03 28.96
C VAL A 310 -25.68 -24.41 30.34
N GLY A 311 -24.61 -24.71 31.07
CA GLY A 311 -24.35 -24.06 32.36
C GLY A 311 -23.96 -22.60 32.18
N GLN A 312 -24.40 -21.72 33.10
CA GLN A 312 -24.12 -20.29 33.01
C GLN A 312 -22.61 -19.97 32.93
N GLY A 313 -21.76 -20.70 33.65
CA GLY A 313 -20.30 -20.51 33.57
C GLY A 313 -19.72 -20.80 32.18
N THR A 314 -20.25 -21.81 31.48
CA THR A 314 -19.81 -22.16 30.10
C THR A 314 -20.24 -21.09 29.10
N VAL A 315 -21.48 -20.59 29.21
CA VAL A 315 -21.99 -19.49 28.38
C VAL A 315 -21.16 -18.23 28.60
N ILE A 316 -20.91 -17.85 29.86
CA ILE A 316 -20.13 -16.67 30.20
C ILE A 316 -18.73 -16.77 29.61
N GLY A 317 -18.02 -17.89 29.85
CA GLY A 317 -16.67 -18.07 29.31
C GLY A 317 -16.61 -18.08 27.77
N ALA A 318 -17.62 -18.65 27.11
CA ALA A 318 -17.71 -18.63 25.66
C ALA A 318 -17.99 -17.23 25.09
N LEU A 319 -18.91 -16.47 25.68
CA LEU A 319 -19.19 -15.08 25.29
C LEU A 319 -18.02 -14.16 25.59
N GLU A 320 -17.27 -14.40 26.68
CA GLU A 320 -16.01 -13.69 26.96
C GLU A 320 -14.95 -13.97 25.89
N THR A 321 -14.85 -15.22 25.42
CA THR A 321 -13.93 -15.63 24.35
C THR A 321 -14.31 -14.99 23.01
N VAL A 322 -15.62 -14.94 22.70
CA VAL A 322 -16.14 -14.25 21.50
C VAL A 322 -15.89 -12.75 21.58
N ALA A 323 -16.17 -12.10 22.71
CA ALA A 323 -15.90 -10.69 22.91
C ALA A 323 -14.40 -10.35 22.85
N LEU A 324 -13.53 -11.29 23.26
CA LEU A 324 -12.09 -11.16 23.08
C LEU A 324 -11.70 -11.22 21.60
N ALA A 325 -12.21 -12.19 20.84
CA ALA A 325 -11.98 -12.30 19.40
C ALA A 325 -12.46 -11.05 18.63
N ASP A 326 -13.60 -10.48 19.02
CA ASP A 326 -14.13 -9.24 18.45
C ASP A 326 -13.17 -8.06 18.63
N ARG A 327 -12.65 -7.88 19.85
CA ARG A 327 -11.65 -6.84 20.12
C ARG A 327 -10.39 -7.08 19.29
N GLN A 328 -9.94 -8.32 19.19
CA GLN A 328 -8.75 -8.66 18.41
C GLN A 328 -8.95 -8.44 16.90
N PHE A 329 -10.12 -8.72 16.34
CA PHE A 329 -10.41 -8.45 14.91
C PHE A 329 -10.43 -6.95 14.61
N ALA A 330 -11.03 -6.15 15.49
CA ALA A 330 -11.00 -4.70 15.38
C ALA A 330 -9.56 -4.16 15.47
N GLU A 331 -8.77 -4.64 16.44
CA GLU A 331 -7.37 -4.28 16.61
C GLU A 331 -6.51 -4.67 15.41
N LEU A 332 -6.74 -5.86 14.84
CA LEU A 332 -6.05 -6.33 13.63
C LEU A 332 -6.36 -5.43 12.43
N ARG A 333 -7.63 -5.10 12.17
CA ARG A 333 -7.97 -4.20 11.06
C ARG A 333 -7.30 -2.85 11.20
N LEU A 334 -7.35 -2.26 12.38
CA LEU A 334 -6.69 -0.98 12.65
C LEU A 334 -5.18 -1.04 12.38
N ARG A 335 -4.48 -2.03 12.95
CA ARG A 335 -3.03 -2.18 12.77
C ARG A 335 -2.63 -2.52 11.34
N LEU A 336 -3.41 -3.33 10.64
CA LEU A 336 -3.14 -3.69 9.25
C LEU A 336 -3.36 -2.50 8.32
N ASP A 337 -4.38 -1.68 8.59
CA ASP A 337 -4.71 -0.50 7.78
C ASP A 337 -3.65 0.60 7.95
N GLU A 338 -3.07 0.74 9.14
CA GLU A 338 -1.92 1.62 9.38
C GLU A 338 -0.66 1.21 8.60
N LEU A 339 -0.49 -0.09 8.36
CA LEU A 339 0.75 -0.65 7.80
C LEU A 339 0.69 -0.92 6.29
N ILE A 340 -0.50 -0.90 5.69
CA ILE A 340 -0.70 -1.04 4.24
C ILE A 340 -0.68 0.36 3.59
N PRO A 341 0.36 0.72 2.81
CA PRO A 341 0.32 1.92 2.00
C PRO A 341 -0.80 1.82 0.95
N GLY A 342 -1.45 2.94 0.64
CA GLY A 342 -2.14 3.07 -0.64
C GLY A 342 -1.10 3.03 -1.77
N ASP A 343 -1.38 2.39 -2.90
CA ASP A 343 -0.37 2.12 -3.94
C ASP A 343 0.07 3.39 -4.72
N LEU A 344 1.34 3.86 -4.63
CA LEU A 344 1.98 4.83 -5.56
C LEU A 344 3.56 4.83 -5.57
N VAL A 345 4.19 5.13 -6.72
CA VAL A 345 5.66 5.17 -6.98
C VAL A 345 6.20 6.61 -7.01
N VAL A 346 7.35 6.89 -6.37
CA VAL A 346 7.92 8.24 -6.11
C VAL A 346 9.22 8.47 -6.90
N GLY A 347 9.36 9.60 -7.60
CA GLY A 347 10.57 10.01 -8.34
C GLY A 347 11.51 10.95 -7.57
N ASP A 348 12.64 11.33 -8.19
CA ASP A 348 13.61 12.28 -7.64
C ASP A 348 12.98 13.69 -7.53
N GLY A 349 13.06 14.29 -6.34
CA GLY A 349 12.36 15.56 -6.06
C GLY A 349 10.88 15.37 -5.73
N GLU A 350 10.45 14.16 -5.40
CA GLU A 350 9.10 13.86 -4.92
C GLU A 350 9.15 13.16 -3.54
N CYS A 351 8.04 13.20 -2.82
CA CYS A 351 7.86 12.54 -1.54
C CYS A 351 6.56 11.72 -1.56
N LEU A 352 6.57 10.53 -0.95
CA LEU A 352 5.34 9.78 -0.70
C LEU A 352 4.65 10.32 0.54
N PHE A 353 3.59 11.08 0.35
CA PHE A 353 2.71 11.45 1.43
C PHE A 353 1.65 10.38 1.63
N THR A 354 1.75 9.61 2.71
CA THR A 354 0.72 8.63 3.08
C THR A 354 -0.08 9.18 4.26
N TYR A 355 -1.40 9.27 4.07
CA TYR A 355 -2.34 9.69 5.11
C TYR A 355 -3.61 8.84 4.99
N ASN A 356 -4.07 8.28 6.12
CA ASN A 356 -5.23 7.38 6.17
C ASN A 356 -5.19 6.21 5.16
N ALA A 357 -4.04 5.51 5.06
CA ALA A 357 -3.81 4.40 4.12
C ALA A 357 -3.97 4.77 2.62
N GLN A 358 -4.04 6.06 2.31
CA GLN A 358 -3.95 6.57 0.94
C GLN A 358 -2.59 7.22 0.78
N SER A 359 -1.87 6.87 -0.29
CA SER A 359 -0.61 7.51 -0.60
C SER A 359 -0.80 8.45 -1.78
N GLN A 360 -0.15 9.59 -1.74
CA GLN A 360 -0.01 10.54 -2.84
C GLN A 360 1.46 10.88 -3.02
N VAL A 361 1.94 10.89 -4.25
CA VAL A 361 3.27 11.39 -4.58
C VAL A 361 3.17 12.90 -4.73
N LEU A 362 3.92 13.65 -3.92
CA LEU A 362 3.92 15.10 -3.93
C LEU A 362 5.31 15.62 -4.30
N PRO A 363 5.42 16.72 -5.05
CA PRO A 363 6.71 17.34 -5.34
C PRO A 363 7.34 17.96 -4.08
N ILE A 364 8.66 17.83 -3.98
CA ILE A 364 9.51 18.52 -2.99
C ILE A 364 9.89 19.88 -3.58
N ILE A 365 9.62 20.94 -2.81
CA ILE A 365 9.93 22.32 -3.16
C ILE A 365 10.95 22.90 -2.19
N THR A 366 11.55 24.03 -2.56
CA THR A 366 12.56 24.75 -1.76
C THR A 366 12.11 26.17 -1.42
N VAL A 367 12.63 26.74 -0.33
CA VAL A 367 12.36 28.14 0.03
C VAL A 367 12.89 29.06 -1.07
N GLY A 368 12.05 29.99 -1.54
CA GLY A 368 12.33 30.91 -2.65
C GLY A 368 11.96 30.36 -4.03
N GLN A 369 11.53 29.11 -4.14
CA GLN A 369 11.05 28.53 -5.39
C GLN A 369 9.65 29.05 -5.74
N ARG A 370 9.49 29.58 -6.95
CA ARG A 370 8.17 29.85 -7.55
C ARG A 370 7.55 28.54 -8.02
N VAL A 371 6.36 28.25 -7.54
CA VAL A 371 5.59 27.05 -7.90
C VAL A 371 4.33 27.49 -8.62
N ASP A 372 4.25 27.24 -9.92
CA ASP A 372 3.05 27.44 -10.72
C ASP A 372 2.24 26.14 -10.75
N ASP A 373 0.95 26.20 -10.42
CA ASP A 373 0.08 25.03 -10.40
C ASP A 373 -1.39 25.39 -10.67
N TYR A 374 -2.26 24.39 -10.77
CA TYR A 374 -3.65 24.59 -11.16
C TYR A 374 -4.65 23.65 -10.48
N PHE A 375 -5.88 24.14 -10.33
CA PHE A 375 -7.07 23.32 -10.05
C PHE A 375 -7.95 23.19 -11.29
N ASN A 376 -8.49 21.99 -11.50
CA ASN A 376 -9.32 21.66 -12.66
C ASN A 376 -10.44 20.68 -12.25
N ALA A 377 -11.69 21.10 -12.42
CA ALA A 377 -12.85 20.28 -12.09
C ALA A 377 -12.99 19.04 -13.00
N ARG A 378 -12.58 19.13 -14.28
CA ARG A 378 -12.63 17.99 -15.22
C ARG A 378 -11.68 16.87 -14.81
N GLU A 379 -10.53 17.24 -14.26
CA GLU A 379 -9.51 16.30 -13.75
C GLU A 379 -9.74 15.93 -12.27
N ARG A 380 -10.83 16.41 -11.66
CA ARG A 380 -11.15 16.24 -10.23
C ARG A 380 -10.03 16.71 -9.30
N ARG A 381 -9.24 17.70 -9.73
CA ARG A 381 -8.11 18.25 -9.00
C ARG A 381 -8.54 19.49 -8.24
N TYR A 382 -9.03 19.29 -7.02
CA TYR A 382 -9.52 20.36 -6.14
C TYR A 382 -8.54 20.72 -5.01
N ALA A 383 -7.50 19.90 -4.83
CA ALA A 383 -6.43 20.10 -3.87
C ALA A 383 -5.10 19.59 -4.44
N THR A 384 -4.00 20.15 -3.97
CA THR A 384 -2.63 19.75 -4.29
C THR A 384 -1.76 19.91 -3.05
N GLY A 385 -0.65 19.18 -2.99
CA GLY A 385 0.24 19.18 -1.83
C GLY A 385 1.71 19.23 -2.24
N TYR A 386 2.56 19.72 -1.34
CA TYR A 386 3.99 19.85 -1.55
C TYR A 386 4.76 19.50 -0.28
N CYS A 387 5.93 18.90 -0.45
CA CYS A 387 6.90 18.69 0.61
C CYS A 387 7.94 19.80 0.63
N ILE A 388 8.38 20.24 1.81
CA ILE A 388 9.47 21.22 1.93
C ILE A 388 10.33 20.89 3.14
N ASP A 389 11.65 20.93 2.98
CA ASP A 389 12.59 20.68 4.08
C ASP A 389 12.99 22.02 4.73
N LEU A 390 12.75 22.16 6.04
CA LEU A 390 12.95 23.40 6.81
C LEU A 390 13.80 23.12 8.07
N VAL A 391 14.48 24.14 8.58
CA VAL A 391 15.36 24.03 9.75
C VAL A 391 14.82 24.79 10.97
N GLU A 392 15.10 24.27 12.17
CA GLU A 392 14.74 24.90 13.44
C GLU A 392 15.20 26.36 13.52
N GLY A 393 14.33 27.23 14.03
CA GLY A 393 14.59 28.66 14.15
C GLY A 393 14.23 29.47 12.90
N GLN A 394 13.97 28.84 11.74
CA GLN A 394 13.42 29.54 10.58
C GLN A 394 12.05 30.12 10.88
N VAL A 395 11.76 31.27 10.26
CA VAL A 395 10.43 31.86 10.25
C VAL A 395 10.03 32.00 8.80
N ILE A 396 8.99 31.28 8.37
CA ILE A 396 8.57 31.25 6.97
C ILE A 396 7.25 32.00 6.75
N ILE A 397 7.01 32.38 5.51
CA ILE A 397 5.74 32.92 5.02
C ILE A 397 5.39 32.16 3.75
N VAL A 398 4.14 31.70 3.66
CA VAL A 398 3.59 31.08 2.46
C VAL A 398 2.66 32.08 1.79
N GLU A 399 2.94 32.42 0.55
CA GLU A 399 2.12 33.30 -0.28
C GLU A 399 1.56 32.53 -1.45
N THR A 400 0.29 32.78 -1.77
CA THR A 400 -0.37 32.24 -2.96
C THR A 400 -1.07 33.35 -3.71
N ALA A 401 -0.94 33.38 -5.03
CA ALA A 401 -1.58 34.38 -5.88
C ALA A 401 -2.30 33.72 -7.06
N GLN A 402 -3.53 34.13 -7.29
CA GLN A 402 -4.37 33.68 -8.42
C GLN A 402 -3.93 34.35 -9.71
N GLN A 403 -3.74 33.58 -10.78
CA GLN A 403 -3.45 34.11 -12.12
C GLN A 403 -4.68 34.79 -12.75
N ARG A 404 -4.45 35.52 -13.84
CA ARG A 404 -5.51 36.21 -14.59
C ARG A 404 -6.58 35.20 -15.02
N ASN A 405 -7.85 35.53 -14.77
CA ASN A 405 -9.04 34.69 -15.05
C ASN A 405 -9.23 33.46 -14.16
N SER A 406 -8.49 33.32 -13.06
CA SER A 406 -8.77 32.27 -12.09
C SER A 406 -10.00 32.60 -11.23
N ASN A 407 -10.81 31.58 -10.92
CA ASN A 407 -12.07 31.72 -10.20
C ASN A 407 -12.13 30.91 -8.90
N ILE A 408 -11.00 30.83 -8.19
CA ILE A 408 -10.85 29.99 -6.99
C ILE A 408 -10.85 30.77 -5.69
N ILE A 409 -11.08 30.05 -4.60
CA ILE A 409 -10.88 30.57 -3.24
C ILE A 409 -9.83 29.68 -2.59
N HIS A 410 -8.60 30.19 -2.45
CA HIS A 410 -7.50 29.45 -1.87
C HIS A 410 -7.74 29.15 -0.40
N GLN A 411 -7.46 27.92 0.01
CA GLN A 411 -7.22 27.56 1.39
C GLN A 411 -5.85 26.89 1.47
N VAL A 412 -5.01 27.37 2.39
CA VAL A 412 -3.62 26.95 2.55
C VAL A 412 -3.43 26.47 3.97
N SER A 413 -2.80 25.30 4.11
CA SER A 413 -2.40 24.76 5.41
C SER A 413 -0.93 24.36 5.40
N VAL A 414 -0.27 24.52 6.54
CA VAL A 414 1.12 24.13 6.75
C VAL A 414 1.21 23.27 8.01
N SER A 415 1.83 22.11 7.92
CA SER A 415 1.99 21.16 9.02
C SER A 415 3.32 20.40 8.93
N PRO A 416 3.83 19.81 10.02
CA PRO A 416 4.92 18.84 9.93
C PRO A 416 4.53 17.65 9.03
N PHE A 417 5.46 17.13 8.24
CA PHE A 417 5.17 16.04 7.28
C PHE A 417 4.83 14.72 7.97
N ASN A 418 5.49 14.43 9.08
CA ASN A 418 5.24 13.26 9.92
C ASN A 418 4.01 13.41 10.84
N ASN A 419 3.42 14.61 10.92
CA ASN A 419 2.22 14.88 11.71
C ASN A 419 1.32 15.89 10.97
N PRO A 420 0.66 15.46 9.88
CA PRO A 420 -0.04 16.36 8.96
C PRO A 420 -1.30 17.01 9.53
N THR A 421 -1.77 16.58 10.70
CA THR A 421 -2.92 17.17 11.40
C THR A 421 -2.53 18.27 12.39
N ASN A 422 -1.24 18.41 12.69
CA ASN A 422 -0.72 19.47 13.56
C ASN A 422 -0.45 20.75 12.74
N PHE A 423 -1.52 21.46 12.39
CA PHE A 423 -1.41 22.68 11.59
C PHE A 423 -0.65 23.77 12.34
N LEU A 424 0.49 24.19 11.78
CA LEU A 424 1.23 25.36 12.21
C LEU A 424 0.57 26.66 11.74
N ALA A 425 -0.10 26.60 10.58
CA ALA A 425 -0.90 27.69 10.07
C ALA A 425 -2.01 27.15 9.15
N LEU A 426 -3.14 27.83 9.16
CA LEU A 426 -4.27 27.62 8.27
C LEU A 426 -4.82 28.99 7.90
N SER A 427 -5.02 29.24 6.60
CA SER A 427 -5.62 30.48 6.13
C SER A 427 -6.47 30.24 4.89
N ARG A 428 -7.46 31.10 4.70
CA ARG A 428 -8.41 31.05 3.59
C ARG A 428 -8.51 32.43 2.95
N GLY A 429 -8.49 32.47 1.62
CA GLY A 429 -8.73 33.66 0.83
C GLY A 429 -10.21 34.03 0.78
N THR A 430 -10.49 35.22 0.26
CA THR A 430 -11.86 35.70 0.04
C THR A 430 -12.13 35.82 -1.45
N SER A 431 -13.39 35.65 -1.85
CA SER A 431 -13.77 35.85 -3.26
C SER A 431 -13.41 37.26 -3.73
N GLY A 432 -12.84 37.36 -4.94
CA GLY A 432 -12.33 38.61 -5.51
C GLY A 432 -10.94 39.03 -5.04
N ASN A 433 -10.39 38.45 -3.95
CA ASN A 433 -9.02 38.70 -3.54
C ASN A 433 -8.08 37.65 -4.15
N ARG A 434 -7.15 38.14 -4.96
CA ARG A 434 -6.21 37.30 -5.71
C ARG A 434 -4.97 36.93 -4.91
N LEU A 435 -4.63 37.60 -3.81
CA LEU A 435 -3.49 37.24 -2.96
C LEU A 435 -3.94 36.71 -1.60
N LEU A 436 -3.23 35.68 -1.13
CA LEU A 436 -3.35 35.14 0.22
C LEU A 436 -1.95 34.93 0.80
N ARG A 437 -1.77 35.38 2.04
CA ARG A 437 -0.50 35.31 2.78
C ARG A 437 -0.72 34.60 4.11
N VAL A 438 0.16 33.67 4.43
CA VAL A 438 0.06 32.78 5.60
C VAL A 438 1.38 32.80 6.35
N GLY A 439 1.34 33.28 7.60
CA GLY A 439 2.52 33.45 8.45
C GLY A 439 2.61 34.85 9.04
N PRO A 440 3.70 35.18 9.78
CA PRO A 440 4.92 34.39 9.91
C PRO A 440 4.74 33.09 10.72
N ILE A 441 5.32 32.00 10.25
CA ILE A 441 5.28 30.67 10.88
C ILE A 441 6.67 30.34 11.41
N ARG A 442 6.80 30.14 12.72
CA ARG A 442 8.08 29.76 13.34
C ARG A 442 8.27 28.25 13.30
N ILE A 443 9.38 27.80 12.74
CA ILE A 443 9.79 26.41 12.68
C ILE A 443 10.53 26.06 13.97
N THR A 444 9.99 25.09 14.71
CA THR A 444 10.50 24.67 16.03
C THR A 444 11.37 23.42 15.96
N GLN A 445 11.38 22.71 14.83
CA GLN A 445 12.16 21.49 14.63
C GLN A 445 12.64 21.40 13.19
N THR A 446 13.89 20.97 12.98
CA THR A 446 14.42 20.67 11.65
C THR A 446 13.76 19.41 11.09
N GLY A 447 13.22 19.48 9.88
CA GLY A 447 12.58 18.35 9.23
C GLY A 447 11.77 18.72 7.99
N ARG A 448 11.04 17.73 7.46
CA ARG A 448 10.13 17.90 6.33
C ARG A 448 8.77 18.40 6.80
N TYR A 449 8.21 19.33 6.06
CA TYR A 449 6.89 19.92 6.25
C TYR A 449 6.03 19.68 5.02
N LEU A 450 4.72 19.66 5.26
CA LEU A 450 3.68 19.50 4.25
C LEU A 450 2.95 20.84 4.08
N ILE A 451 2.79 21.25 2.83
CA ILE A 451 1.93 22.39 2.46
C ILE A 451 0.81 21.85 1.59
N VAL A 452 -0.44 22.05 2.02
CA VAL A 452 -1.63 21.64 1.25
C VAL A 452 -2.41 22.86 0.82
N LEU A 453 -2.71 22.93 -0.47
CA LEU A 453 -3.53 23.96 -1.09
C LEU A 453 -4.81 23.31 -1.59
N SER A 454 -5.94 23.93 -1.30
CA SER A 454 -7.25 23.48 -1.78
C SER A 454 -8.10 24.64 -2.23
N ASN A 455 -9.12 24.33 -3.04
CA ASN A 455 -10.14 25.28 -3.45
C ASN A 455 -11.40 25.10 -2.59
N ASP A 456 -11.81 26.17 -1.91
CA ASP A 456 -12.98 26.19 -1.01
C ASP A 456 -14.16 27.00 -1.60
N GLY A 457 -14.20 27.15 -2.93
CA GLY A 457 -15.28 27.86 -3.65
C GLY A 457 -15.64 27.16 -4.95
N PHE A 458 -16.91 26.74 -5.11
CA PHE A 458 -17.39 26.12 -6.34
C PHE A 458 -18.14 27.16 -7.19
N PRO A 459 -17.69 27.46 -8.42
CA PRO A 459 -18.46 28.32 -9.31
C PRO A 459 -19.73 27.60 -9.75
N SER A 460 -20.87 28.31 -9.72
CA SER A 460 -22.22 27.78 -9.95
C SER A 460 -22.47 27.27 -11.38
N ASP A 461 -21.60 27.63 -12.32
CA ASP A 461 -21.65 27.22 -13.73
C ASP A 461 -20.83 25.94 -14.03
N GLY A 462 -20.13 25.39 -13.04
CA GLY A 462 -19.39 24.13 -13.13
C GLY A 462 -18.01 24.22 -13.80
N TYR A 463 -17.55 25.41 -14.19
CA TYR A 463 -16.23 25.58 -14.84
C TYR A 463 -15.18 26.10 -13.84
N LEU A 464 -14.49 25.19 -13.15
CA LEU A 464 -13.35 25.54 -12.29
C LEU A 464 -12.07 25.73 -13.14
N LEU A 465 -11.54 26.96 -13.15
CA LEU A 465 -10.26 27.32 -13.76
C LEU A 465 -9.37 27.96 -12.69
N GLY A 466 -8.54 27.14 -12.07
CA GLY A 466 -7.83 27.50 -10.86
C GLY A 466 -6.33 27.68 -11.01
N ASN A 467 -5.83 28.50 -11.94
CA ASN A 467 -4.39 28.72 -12.09
C ASN A 467 -3.84 29.65 -11.01
N PHE A 468 -2.79 29.22 -10.33
CA PHE A 468 -2.19 29.99 -9.24
C PHE A 468 -0.67 29.82 -9.17
N VAL A 469 -0.06 30.68 -8.37
CA VAL A 469 1.36 30.64 -8.03
C VAL A 469 1.50 30.59 -6.52
N MET A 470 2.40 29.74 -6.02
CA MET A 470 2.80 29.69 -4.63
C MET A 470 4.27 30.05 -4.49
N LEU A 471 4.60 30.71 -3.38
CA LEU A 471 5.95 31.02 -2.95
C LEU A 471 6.08 30.82 -1.44
N VAL A 472 7.15 30.15 -1.01
CA VAL A 472 7.54 30.06 0.40
C VAL A 472 8.78 30.90 0.61
N SER A 473 8.76 31.87 1.51
CA SER A 473 9.88 32.79 1.78
C SER A 473 10.24 32.84 3.27
N ASN A 474 11.45 33.28 3.59
CA ASN A 474 11.86 33.52 4.98
C ASN A 474 11.41 34.93 5.42
N ALA A 475 10.71 35.01 6.55
CA ALA A 475 10.20 36.25 7.15
C ALA A 475 11.30 37.18 7.66
N THR A 476 12.47 36.64 8.00
CA THR A 476 13.60 37.38 8.60
C THR A 476 14.59 37.91 7.57
N THR A 477 14.50 37.49 6.31
CA THR A 477 15.40 37.96 5.25
C THR A 477 14.73 39.10 4.49
N THR A 478 15.31 40.30 4.57
CA THR A 478 14.96 41.53 3.82
C THR A 478 15.13 41.43 2.29
N GLY A 479 15.28 40.22 1.74
CA GLY A 479 15.47 39.95 0.31
C GLY A 479 14.74 38.72 -0.23
N GLY A 480 13.81 38.13 0.53
CA GLY A 480 12.91 37.12 -0.01
C GLY A 480 11.86 37.80 -0.89
N GLY A 481 11.79 37.45 -2.17
CA GLY A 481 10.77 38.00 -3.06
C GLY A 481 9.36 37.71 -2.51
N ASN A 482 8.42 38.65 -2.69
CA ASN A 482 7.01 38.45 -2.41
C ASN A 482 6.22 38.29 -3.71
N LEU A 483 5.09 37.58 -3.66
CA LEU A 483 4.19 37.58 -4.81
C LEU A 483 3.51 38.95 -4.93
N ALA A 484 3.42 39.46 -6.15
CA ALA A 484 2.67 40.67 -6.48
C ALA A 484 1.92 40.47 -7.80
N ILE A 485 0.88 41.29 -8.03
CA ILE A 485 0.19 41.36 -9.32
C ILE A 485 0.74 42.57 -10.06
N ASP A 486 1.25 42.33 -11.26
CA ASP A 486 1.67 43.41 -12.16
C ASP A 486 0.44 44.28 -12.49
N PRO A 487 0.48 45.60 -12.20
CA PRO A 487 -0.67 46.48 -12.41
C PRO A 487 -1.01 46.71 -13.89
N VAL A 488 -0.07 46.44 -14.81
CA VAL A 488 -0.23 46.61 -16.26
C VAL A 488 -0.66 45.29 -16.92
N THR A 489 0.10 44.22 -16.65
CA THR A 489 -0.14 42.91 -17.29
C THR A 489 -1.09 42.03 -16.48
N GLY A 490 -1.44 42.38 -15.25
CA GLY A 490 -2.34 41.61 -14.40
C GLY A 490 -1.83 40.22 -14.01
N ASP A 491 -0.60 39.88 -14.38
CA ASP A 491 0.04 38.60 -14.14
C ASP A 491 0.71 38.56 -12.76
N VAL A 492 0.94 37.36 -12.26
CA VAL A 492 1.64 37.17 -10.98
C VAL A 492 3.15 37.25 -11.22
N ILE A 493 3.80 38.16 -10.51
CA ILE A 493 5.25 38.39 -10.57
C ILE A 493 5.90 38.16 -9.20
N LEU A 494 7.19 37.78 -9.22
CA LEU A 494 8.03 37.80 -8.03
C LEU A 494 8.60 39.20 -7.86
N GLN A 495 8.14 39.93 -6.86
CA GLN A 495 8.69 41.22 -6.49
C GLN A 495 9.88 40.98 -5.57
N VAL A 496 11.10 41.14 -6.09
CA VAL A 496 12.30 41.12 -5.25
C VAL A 496 12.36 42.44 -4.49
N VAL A 497 12.25 42.38 -3.16
CA VAL A 497 12.64 43.51 -2.32
C VAL A 497 14.16 43.59 -2.39
N ILE A 498 14.68 44.35 -3.33
CA ILE A 498 16.09 44.75 -3.27
C ILE A 498 16.19 45.60 -1.99
N PRO A 499 17.05 45.26 -1.01
CA PRO A 499 17.37 46.22 0.02
C PRO A 499 18.03 47.37 -0.74
N THR A 500 17.28 48.44 -0.95
CA THR A 500 17.88 49.72 -1.25
C THR A 500 18.88 49.93 -0.11
N GLY A 501 20.17 50.01 -0.44
CA GLY A 501 21.12 50.72 0.42
C GLY A 501 20.48 52.04 0.86
N PRO A 502 20.89 52.60 2.02
CA PRO A 502 20.15 53.61 2.76
C PRO A 502 19.44 54.54 1.80
N THR A 503 18.11 54.45 1.79
CA THR A 503 17.25 55.09 0.80
C THR A 503 17.75 56.50 0.50
N PRO A 504 18.07 56.85 -0.75
CA PRO A 504 17.76 58.20 -1.17
C PRO A 504 16.24 58.31 -0.98
N ILE A 505 15.89 59.08 0.04
CA ILE A 505 14.64 59.80 0.21
C ILE A 505 13.97 59.94 -1.17
N SER A 506 12.85 59.26 -1.38
CA SER A 506 12.02 59.43 -2.56
C SER A 506 10.57 59.20 -2.17
N PRO A 507 9.66 59.96 -2.80
CA PRO A 507 8.97 61.01 -2.09
C PRO A 507 7.74 60.46 -1.37
N ILE A 508 7.40 61.13 -0.27
CA ILE A 508 6.06 61.18 0.28
C ILE A 508 5.08 61.21 -0.89
N GLY A 509 4.02 60.39 -0.79
CA GLY A 509 2.96 60.37 -1.78
C GLY A 509 2.63 61.80 -2.20
N THR A 510 2.44 62.01 -3.49
CA THR A 510 1.72 63.20 -3.94
C THR A 510 0.31 63.07 -3.40
N VAL A 511 0.12 63.45 -2.13
CA VAL A 511 -0.99 64.31 -1.75
C VAL A 511 -0.92 65.43 -2.77
N ALA A 512 -1.89 65.48 -3.68
CA ALA A 512 -2.03 66.65 -4.53
C ALA A 512 -1.90 67.86 -3.60
N PRO A 513 -1.00 68.83 -3.87
CA PRO A 513 -0.81 69.96 -2.98
C PRO A 513 -2.18 70.56 -2.74
N ALA A 514 -2.55 70.71 -1.47
CA ALA A 514 -3.80 71.38 -1.13
C ALA A 514 -3.77 72.74 -1.84
N VAL A 515 -4.65 72.94 -2.82
CA VAL A 515 -4.75 74.21 -3.56
C VAL A 515 -5.67 75.10 -2.74
N CYS A 516 -5.28 76.38 -2.56
CA CYS A 516 -6.15 77.35 -1.93
C CYS A 516 -7.46 77.46 -2.72
N PRO A 517 -8.62 77.14 -2.12
CA PRO A 517 -9.90 77.21 -2.84
C PRO A 517 -10.27 78.65 -3.23
N SER A 518 -9.88 79.64 -2.41
CA SER A 518 -10.04 81.08 -2.67
C SER A 518 -9.25 81.94 -1.67
N LEU A 519 -8.70 83.07 -2.13
CA LEU A 519 -8.02 84.06 -1.28
C LEU A 519 -8.96 84.91 -0.42
N SER A 520 -10.28 84.78 -0.60
CA SER A 520 -11.29 85.46 0.21
C SER A 520 -11.82 84.62 1.38
N PHE A 521 -11.36 83.38 1.53
CA PHE A 521 -11.88 82.47 2.55
C PHE A 521 -11.32 82.80 3.93
N THR A 522 -12.16 82.59 4.94
CA THR A 522 -11.81 82.69 6.37
C THR A 522 -11.51 81.31 6.95
N CYS A 523 -10.90 81.25 8.13
CA CYS A 523 -10.49 79.99 8.78
C CYS A 523 -11.61 78.95 8.95
N GLU A 524 -12.84 79.40 9.16
CA GLU A 524 -13.99 78.49 9.31
C GLU A 524 -14.38 77.80 7.99
N GLN A 525 -14.06 78.42 6.85
CA GLN A 525 -14.45 77.95 5.51
C GLN A 525 -13.42 76.98 4.88
N LEU A 526 -12.30 76.74 5.54
CA LEU A 526 -11.23 75.86 5.08
C LEU A 526 -11.35 74.47 5.73
N ALA A 527 -11.15 73.41 4.96
CA ALA A 527 -11.43 72.04 5.40
C ALA A 527 -10.26 71.38 6.16
N SER A 528 -9.03 71.88 5.99
CA SER A 528 -7.84 71.34 6.65
C SER A 528 -6.78 72.42 6.89
N CYS A 529 -5.85 72.14 7.81
CA CYS A 529 -4.67 72.99 8.05
C CYS A 529 -3.82 73.16 6.77
N GLU A 530 -3.68 72.11 5.98
CA GLU A 530 -2.92 72.12 4.71
C GLU A 530 -3.54 73.08 3.68
N GLN A 531 -4.87 73.20 3.63
CA GLN A 531 -5.54 74.21 2.79
C GLN A 531 -5.36 75.64 3.32
N ALA A 532 -5.32 75.82 4.65
CA ALA A 532 -5.07 77.13 5.25
C ALA A 532 -3.65 77.62 4.96
N GLN A 533 -2.65 76.75 5.06
CA GLN A 533 -1.26 77.02 4.68
C GLN A 533 -1.13 77.35 3.19
N ALA A 534 -1.84 76.63 2.33
CA ALA A 534 -1.87 76.94 0.91
C ALA A 534 -2.48 78.31 0.59
N CYS A 535 -3.52 78.75 1.32
CA CYS A 535 -4.12 80.07 1.15
C CYS A 535 -3.25 81.21 1.70
N LEU A 536 -2.56 80.99 2.82
CA LEU A 536 -1.57 81.94 3.34
C LEU A 536 -0.43 82.14 2.34
N ALA A 537 0.13 81.03 1.81
CA ALA A 537 1.19 81.06 0.80
C ALA A 537 0.75 81.69 -0.54
N ALA A 538 -0.54 81.60 -0.88
CA ALA A 538 -1.12 82.22 -2.07
C ALA A 538 -1.46 83.71 -1.89
N GLY A 539 -1.26 84.28 -0.68
CA GLY A 539 -1.35 85.73 -0.41
C GLY A 539 -2.50 86.16 0.51
N ASN A 540 -3.22 85.21 1.14
CA ASN A 540 -4.24 85.54 2.13
C ASN A 540 -3.63 85.63 3.55
N PHE A 541 -2.91 86.73 3.80
CA PHE A 541 -2.27 87.00 5.11
C PHE A 541 -3.25 87.28 6.25
N SER A 542 -4.55 87.43 5.97
CA SER A 542 -5.55 87.60 7.03
C SER A 542 -5.78 86.34 7.87
N LEU A 543 -5.27 85.19 7.42
CA LEU A 543 -5.39 83.90 8.10
C LEU A 543 -4.34 83.72 9.22
N ASP A 544 -3.28 84.52 9.23
CA ASP A 544 -2.14 84.47 10.16
C ASP A 544 -1.99 85.85 10.82
N ALA A 545 -2.70 86.03 11.93
CA ALA A 545 -2.88 87.33 12.56
C ALA A 545 -1.62 87.82 13.30
N ASP A 546 -0.81 86.90 13.80
CA ASP A 546 0.44 87.13 14.52
C ASP A 546 1.69 87.00 13.64
N SER A 547 1.50 86.64 12.36
CA SER A 547 2.54 86.60 11.33
C SER A 547 3.68 85.64 11.66
N ASP A 548 3.37 84.58 12.39
CA ASP A 548 4.33 83.56 12.80
C ASP A 548 4.48 82.45 11.74
N GLY A 549 3.66 82.52 10.69
CA GLY A 549 3.65 81.59 9.56
C GLY A 549 2.65 80.46 9.70
N VAL A 550 1.82 80.44 10.75
CA VAL A 550 0.82 79.40 11.00
C VAL A 550 -0.59 79.98 10.86
N PRO A 551 -1.31 79.69 9.76
CA PRO A 551 -2.65 80.23 9.57
C PRO A 551 -3.68 79.46 10.40
N CYS A 552 -4.70 80.16 10.89
CA CYS A 552 -5.86 79.57 11.55
C CYS A 552 -5.50 78.72 12.78
N GLU A 553 -4.58 79.24 13.59
CA GLU A 553 -4.16 78.64 14.86
C GLU A 553 -5.35 78.34 15.77
N GLY A 554 -5.35 77.15 16.37
CA GLY A 554 -6.37 76.72 17.33
C GLY A 554 -7.74 76.36 16.73
N THR A 555 -7.99 76.69 15.46
CA THR A 555 -9.27 76.36 14.77
C THR A 555 -9.09 75.32 13.68
N ARG A 556 -8.04 75.41 12.86
CA ARG A 556 -7.74 74.46 11.78
C ARG A 556 -6.34 73.88 11.87
N CYS A 557 -5.35 74.72 12.20
CA CYS A 557 -4.00 74.29 12.48
C CYS A 557 -3.78 74.14 13.98
N PRO A 558 -2.99 73.15 14.41
CA PRO A 558 -2.62 73.02 15.81
C PRO A 558 -1.84 74.28 16.24
N ALA A 559 -2.35 74.98 17.25
CA ALA A 559 -1.57 76.01 17.93
C ALA A 559 -0.39 75.32 18.62
N PHE A 560 0.83 75.72 18.31
CA PHE A 560 1.99 75.27 19.09
C PHE A 560 2.01 76.05 20.42
N PRO A 561 2.41 75.41 21.54
CA PRO A 561 2.52 76.08 22.84
C PRO A 561 3.64 77.12 22.90
#